data_AF-A0A7S0QSC0-F1
#
_entry.id   AF-A0A7S0QSC0-F1
#
_cell.length_a   1.000
_cell.length_b   1.000
_cell.length_c   1.000
_cell.angle_alpha   90.00
_cell.angle_beta   90.00
_cell.angle_gamma   90.00
#
_symmetry.space_group_name_H-M   'P 1'
#
loop_
_entity.id
_entity.type
_entity.pdbx_description
1 polymer ?
#
loop_
_entity_poly.entity_id
_entity_poly.type
_entity_poly.pdbx_seq_one_letter_code
_entity_poly.pdbx_strand_id
1 'polypeptide(L)'
;VIGLRHRWLVVGGGSAVHSVLMGVYQAAGRVCDGRAVFELDGGQASIRFCSSLATWMLGSRKDEGTNLGHMELVDDVASPEVSTKAWKEYIGGSWKENTGILVIGLRHR
;
A
#
# COMPACT_ATOMS: atom_id res chain seq x y z
N VAL A 1 -19.14 9.56 18.97
CA VAL A 1 -17.71 9.75 18.65
C VAL A 1 -17.16 8.43 18.16
N ILE A 2 -17.09 8.22 16.84
CA ILE A 2 -16.59 6.97 16.27
C ILE A 2 -15.06 7.11 16.30
N GLY A 3 -14.43 6.41 17.24
CA GLY A 3 -12.98 6.46 17.42
C GLY A 3 -12.28 6.08 16.12
N LEU A 4 -11.46 7.00 15.62
CA LEU A 4 -10.45 6.72 14.61
C LEU A 4 -9.50 5.68 15.21
N ARG A 5 -9.83 4.39 15.02
CA ARG A 5 -8.92 3.31 15.39
C ARG A 5 -7.68 3.50 14.53
N HIS A 6 -6.58 3.90 15.16
CA HIS A 6 -5.26 3.96 14.55
C HIS A 6 -4.98 2.59 13.91
N ARG A 7 -5.18 2.51 12.59
CA ARG A 7 -4.90 1.31 11.81
C ARG A 7 -3.54 1.50 11.18
N TRP A 8 -2.67 0.54 11.45
CA TRP A 8 -1.32 0.52 10.93
C TRP A 8 -1.17 -0.66 9.99
N LEU A 9 -0.43 -0.48 8.91
CA LEU A 9 0.01 -1.55 8.04
C LEU A 9 1.52 -1.65 8.11
N VAL A 10 2.05 -2.85 8.32
CA VAL A 10 3.48 -3.09 8.14
C VAL A 10 3.66 -3.66 6.75
N VAL A 11 4.36 -2.93 5.88
CA VAL A 11 4.88 -3.45 4.63
C VAL A 11 6.30 -3.93 4.90
N GLY A 12 6.44 -5.24 5.07
CA GLY A 12 7.71 -5.92 5.28
C GLY A 12 8.06 -6.82 4.11
N GLY A 13 9.33 -7.20 3.99
CA GLY A 13 9.81 -8.00 2.87
C GLY A 13 10.93 -7.34 2.09
N GLY A 14 11.70 -8.15 1.37
CA GLY A 14 12.83 -7.67 0.59
C GLY A 14 12.41 -7.17 -0.79
N SER A 15 12.43 -5.85 -1.00
CA SER A 15 12.68 -5.29 -2.33
C SER A 15 14.01 -4.55 -2.29
N ALA A 16 15.02 -5.06 -3.02
CA ALA A 16 16.32 -4.40 -3.11
C ALA A 16 16.23 -3.05 -3.85
N VAL A 17 15.24 -2.89 -4.73
CA VAL A 17 15.05 -1.70 -5.57
C VAL A 17 14.17 -0.66 -4.88
N HIS A 18 13.17 -1.10 -4.10
CA HIS A 18 12.16 -0.22 -3.49
C HIS A 18 12.17 -0.28 -1.96
N SER A 19 13.34 -0.52 -1.35
CA SER A 19 13.50 -0.66 0.10
C SER A 19 13.01 0.54 0.90
N VAL A 20 13.07 1.75 0.32
CA VAL A 20 12.58 3.01 0.90
C VAL A 20 11.06 3.07 1.06
N LEU A 21 10.32 2.13 0.46
CA LEU A 21 8.88 2.02 0.57
C LEU A 21 8.44 1.00 1.63
N MET A 22 9.39 0.31 2.27
CA MET A 22 9.10 -0.63 3.35
C MET A 22 8.93 0.14 4.67
N GLY A 23 8.14 -0.44 5.58
CA GLY A 23 7.98 0.11 6.92
C GLY A 23 6.55 0.13 7.41
N VAL A 24 6.28 1.05 8.33
CA VAL A 24 5.01 1.16 9.04
C VAL A 24 4.19 2.29 8.42
N TYR A 25 3.00 1.97 7.95
CA TYR A 25 2.06 2.89 7.34
C TYR A 25 0.88 3.15 8.27
N GLN A 26 0.42 4.40 8.34
CA GLN A 26 -0.72 4.85 9.13
C GLN A 26 -1.89 5.21 8.23
N ALA A 27 -3.11 4.86 8.64
CA ALA A 27 -4.31 5.39 7.99
C ALA A 27 -4.31 6.93 8.05
N ALA A 28 -4.34 7.57 6.90
CA ALA A 28 -4.10 9.00 6.77
C ALA A 28 -5.36 9.88 6.94
N GLY A 29 -6.45 9.29 7.48
CA GLY A 29 -7.72 9.99 7.73
C GLY A 29 -8.51 10.39 6.48
N ARG A 30 -8.07 9.97 5.28
CA ARG A 30 -8.72 10.27 4.00
C ARG A 30 -8.92 9.02 3.15
N VAL A 31 -9.73 9.17 2.10
CA VAL A 31 -10.03 8.12 1.12
C VAL A 31 -9.55 8.50 -0.27
N CYS A 32 -9.13 7.50 -1.05
CA CYS A 32 -8.81 7.57 -2.47
C CYS A 32 -9.59 6.45 -3.16
N ASP A 33 -10.38 6.79 -4.18
CA ASP A 33 -11.17 5.82 -4.93
C ASP A 33 -12.03 4.90 -4.04
N GLY A 34 -12.65 5.48 -3.01
CA GLY A 34 -13.54 4.77 -2.09
C GLY A 34 -12.86 3.94 -1.02
N ARG A 35 -11.52 3.87 -0.97
CA ARG A 35 -10.76 3.13 0.07
C ARG A 35 -9.84 4.03 0.86
N ALA A 36 -9.48 3.60 2.07
CA ALA A 36 -8.59 4.36 2.94
C ALA A 36 -7.18 4.50 2.31
N VAL A 37 -6.58 5.68 2.46
CA VAL A 37 -5.17 5.91 2.14
C VAL A 37 -4.33 5.64 3.38
N PHE A 38 -3.17 5.02 3.18
CA PHE A 38 -2.17 4.82 4.22
C PHE A 38 -0.88 5.56 3.85
N GLU A 39 -0.27 6.27 4.79
CA GLU A 39 0.98 7.02 4.61
C GLU A 39 2.10 6.39 5.43
N LEU A 40 3.29 6.30 4.86
CA LEU A 40 4.49 5.80 5.54
C LEU A 40 4.85 6.75 6.69
N ASP A 41 4.96 6.21 7.89
CA ASP A 41 5.37 6.96 9.08
C ASP A 41 6.79 7.51 8.90
N GLY A 42 6.95 8.82 9.06
CA GLY A 42 8.22 9.51 8.83
C GLY A 42 8.71 9.54 7.36
N GLY A 43 7.88 9.13 6.39
CA GLY A 43 8.26 9.00 4.98
C GLY A 43 7.40 9.78 3.98
N GLN A 44 7.66 9.59 2.68
CA GLN A 44 6.90 10.20 1.57
C GLN A 44 6.15 9.18 0.69
N ALA A 45 6.00 7.95 1.17
CA ALA A 45 5.28 6.90 0.45
C ALA A 45 3.83 6.80 0.92
N SER A 46 2.94 6.35 0.04
CA SER A 46 1.57 6.03 0.37
C SER A 46 1.08 4.75 -0.32
N ILE A 47 0.12 4.09 0.34
CA ILE A 47 -0.68 2.99 -0.21
C ILE A 47 -2.07 3.53 -0.46
N ARG A 48 -2.55 3.34 -1.69
CA ARG A 48 -3.84 3.86 -2.16
C ARG A 48 -4.50 2.88 -3.10
N PHE A 49 -5.80 3.02 -3.27
CA PHE A 49 -6.54 2.23 -4.23
C PHE A 49 -6.72 3.00 -5.55
N CYS A 50 -6.59 2.28 -6.66
CA CYS A 50 -6.91 2.76 -8.00
C CYS A 50 -8.10 1.96 -8.52
N SER A 51 -9.28 2.57 -8.50
CA SER A 51 -10.56 1.92 -8.83
C SER A 51 -10.63 1.47 -10.29
N SER A 52 -10.08 2.25 -11.22
CA SER A 52 -10.08 1.91 -12.65
C SER A 52 -9.29 0.65 -12.99
N LEU A 53 -8.35 0.25 -12.12
CA LEU A 53 -7.54 -0.96 -12.26
C LEU A 53 -7.88 -2.04 -11.23
N ALA A 54 -8.82 -1.78 -10.32
CA ALA A 54 -9.11 -2.63 -9.17
C ALA A 54 -7.84 -3.08 -8.41
N THR A 55 -6.93 -2.13 -8.18
CA THR A 55 -5.56 -2.41 -7.74
C THR A 55 -5.13 -1.48 -6.62
N TRP A 56 -4.45 -2.04 -5.62
CA TRP A 56 -3.73 -1.26 -4.61
C TRP A 56 -2.36 -0.86 -5.14
N MET A 57 -2.07 0.43 -5.10
CA MET A 57 -0.79 1.01 -5.52
C MET A 57 -0.02 1.47 -4.31
N LEU A 58 1.27 1.13 -4.26
CA LEU A 58 2.22 1.63 -3.30
C LEU A 58 3.30 2.43 -4.06
N GLY A 59 3.49 3.68 -3.67
CA GLY A 59 4.35 4.61 -4.39
C GLY A 59 4.53 5.93 -3.66
N SER A 60 5.01 6.96 -4.36
CA SER A 60 5.17 8.27 -3.75
C SER A 60 3.81 8.92 -3.49
N ARG A 61 3.73 9.75 -2.45
CA ARG A 61 2.55 10.57 -2.12
C ARG A 61 2.10 11.45 -3.29
N LYS A 62 3.05 11.95 -4.10
CA LYS A 62 2.75 12.81 -5.27
C LYS A 62 1.95 12.10 -6.36
N ASP A 63 1.97 10.77 -6.35
CA ASP A 63 1.30 9.94 -7.35
C ASP A 63 -0.16 9.62 -6.94
N GLU A 64 -0.64 10.17 -5.83
CA GLU A 64 -2.03 10.04 -5.37
C GLU A 64 -3.03 10.52 -6.42
N GLY A 65 -4.10 9.74 -6.62
CA GLY A 65 -5.09 9.98 -7.69
C GLY A 65 -4.64 9.56 -9.09
N THR A 66 -3.43 8.99 -9.23
CA THR A 66 -2.95 8.41 -10.49
C THR A 66 -2.88 6.89 -10.43
N ASN A 67 -2.73 6.26 -11.59
CA ASN A 67 -2.44 4.83 -11.73
C ASN A 67 -0.93 4.51 -11.67
N LEU A 68 -0.09 5.46 -11.24
CA LEU A 68 1.34 5.24 -11.09
C LEU A 68 1.65 4.60 -9.73
N GLY A 69 2.76 3.89 -9.65
CA GLY A 69 3.27 3.30 -8.41
C GLY A 69 4.54 2.50 -8.68
N HIS A 70 5.17 2.08 -7.59
CA HIS A 70 6.38 1.24 -7.64
C HIS A 70 6.06 -0.21 -7.29
N MET A 71 5.00 -0.43 -6.52
CA MET A 71 4.46 -1.73 -6.19
C MET A 71 2.95 -1.75 -6.40
N GLU A 72 2.43 -2.89 -6.82
CA GLU A 72 1.00 -3.10 -7.02
C GLU A 72 0.53 -4.40 -6.39
N LEU A 73 -0.72 -4.40 -5.93
CA LEU A 73 -1.47 -5.58 -5.52
C LEU A 73 -2.78 -5.56 -6.28
N VAL A 74 -2.88 -6.43 -7.29
CA VAL A 74 -4.04 -6.54 -8.18
C VAL A 74 -5.16 -7.29 -7.46
N ASP A 75 -5.87 -6.59 -6.59
CA ASP A 75 -6.96 -7.13 -5.79
C ASP A 75 -7.95 -6.07 -5.32
N ASP A 76 -9.24 -6.40 -5.37
CA ASP A 76 -10.35 -5.48 -5.05
C ASP A 76 -10.76 -5.54 -3.57
N VAL A 77 -9.83 -5.89 -2.68
CA VAL A 77 -10.09 -6.10 -1.26
C VAL A 77 -10.11 -4.81 -0.44
N ALA A 78 -10.99 -4.71 0.55
CA ALA A 78 -11.29 -3.46 1.31
C ALA A 78 -10.05 -2.78 1.90
N SER A 79 -9.00 -3.55 2.16
CA SER A 79 -7.73 -3.12 2.71
C SER A 79 -6.65 -4.10 2.26
N PRO A 80 -5.42 -3.67 1.93
CA PRO A 80 -4.42 -4.54 1.33
C PRO A 80 -4.01 -5.72 2.23
N GLU A 81 -4.07 -5.57 3.55
CA GLU A 81 -3.70 -6.62 4.52
C GLU A 81 -4.64 -7.83 4.53
N VAL A 82 -5.81 -7.74 3.88
CA VAL A 82 -6.74 -8.87 3.80
C VAL A 82 -6.57 -9.69 2.51
N SER A 83 -5.72 -9.24 1.58
CA SER A 83 -5.43 -10.00 0.37
C SER A 83 -4.57 -11.24 0.66
N THR A 84 -4.76 -12.28 -0.15
CA THR A 84 -3.91 -13.47 -0.18
C THR A 84 -3.00 -13.51 -1.40
N LYS A 85 -3.11 -12.53 -2.30
CA LYS A 85 -2.31 -12.44 -3.53
C LYS A 85 -0.94 -11.85 -3.25
N ALA A 86 0.03 -12.20 -4.09
CA ALA A 86 1.35 -11.61 -4.05
C ALA A 86 1.33 -10.17 -4.59
N TRP A 87 2.17 -9.33 -4.00
CA TRP A 87 2.49 -8.03 -4.56
C TRP A 87 3.39 -8.18 -5.78
N LYS A 88 3.37 -7.17 -6.64
CA LYS A 88 4.34 -7.02 -7.72
C LYS A 88 5.11 -5.73 -7.53
N GLU A 89 6.32 -5.70 -8.07
CA GLU A 89 7.20 -4.54 -8.09
C GLU A 89 7.57 -4.17 -9.53
N TYR A 90 7.64 -2.88 -9.81
CA TYR A 90 8.05 -2.38 -11.12
C TYR A 90 9.57 -2.30 -11.18
N ILE A 91 10.20 -3.19 -11.95
CA ILE A 91 11.66 -3.28 -12.09
C ILE A 91 12.01 -3.41 -13.57
N GLY A 92 12.94 -2.56 -14.02
CA GLY A 92 13.48 -2.62 -15.37
C GLY A 92 12.44 -2.48 -16.48
N GLY A 93 11.37 -1.69 -16.24
CA GLY A 93 10.31 -1.47 -17.22
C GLY A 93 9.18 -2.50 -17.20
N SER A 94 9.14 -3.39 -16.21
CA SER A 94 8.14 -4.47 -16.12
C SER A 94 7.69 -4.73 -14.70
N TRP A 95 6.44 -5.17 -14.53
CA TRP A 95 5.92 -5.67 -13.25
C TRP A 95 6.37 -7.11 -13.03
N LYS A 96 6.95 -7.39 -11.86
CA LYS A 96 7.39 -8.73 -11.45
C LYS A 96 6.79 -9.10 -10.11
N GLU A 97 6.32 -10.32 -9.97
CA GLU A 97 5.83 -10.82 -8.68
C GLU A 97 6.95 -10.81 -7.64
N ASN A 98 6.64 -10.34 -6.44
CA ASN A 98 7.48 -10.39 -5.27
C ASN A 98 6.71 -11.03 -4.11
N THR A 99 6.90 -12.34 -3.94
CA THR A 99 6.27 -13.14 -2.88
C THR A 99 6.89 -12.88 -1.50
N GLY A 100 7.96 -12.10 -1.43
CA GLY A 100 8.61 -11.70 -0.18
C GLY A 100 7.92 -10.53 0.53
N ILE A 101 7.03 -9.80 -0.15
CA ILE A 101 6.31 -8.66 0.42
C ILE A 101 5.09 -9.14 1.20
N LEU A 102 5.03 -8.73 2.46
CA LEU A 102 3.95 -9.00 3.40
C LEU A 102 3.36 -7.69 3.88
N VAL A 103 2.02 -7.60 3.87
CA VAL A 103 1.29 -6.46 4.44
C VAL A 103 0.44 -6.97 5.59
N ILE A 104 0.76 -6.53 6.81
CA ILE A 104 0.10 -6.99 8.03
C ILE A 104 -0.61 -5.82 8.71
N GLY A 105 -1.88 -5.99 9.02
CA GLY A 105 -2.64 -5.00 9.79
C GLY A 105 -2.38 -5.12 11.29
N LEU A 106 -1.95 -4.03 11.93
CA LEU A 106 -1.89 -3.92 13.38
C LEU A 106 -3.07 -3.10 13.89
N ARG A 107 -3.72 -3.62 14.94
CA ARG A 107 -4.77 -2.94 15.68
C ARG A 107 -4.32 -2.85 17.13
N HIS A 108 -4.11 -1.62 17.63
CA HIS A 108 -4.00 -1.44 19.08
C HIS A 108 -5.37 -1.73 19.71
N ARG A 109 -5.38 -2.59 20.73
CA ARG A 109 -6.56 -2.89 21.55
C ARG A 109 -6.86 -1.74 22.49
#